data_AF-A0AAV6W1R4-F1
#
_entry.id   AF-A0AAV6W1R4-F1
#
_cell.length_a   1.000
_cell.length_b   1.000
_cell.length_c   1.000
_cell.angle_alpha   90.00
_cell.angle_beta   90.00
_cell.angle_gamma   90.00
#
_symmetry.space_group_name_H-M   'P 1'
#
loop_
_entity.id
_entity.type
_entity.pdbx_description
1 polymer ?
#
loop_
_entity_poly.entity_id
_entity_poly.type
_entity_poly.pdbx_seq_one_letter_code
_entity_poly.pdbx_strand_id
1 'polypeptide(L)'
;MPKEAMIAVYLQRGETKIGLITFYMLLSMKYPELKPHISELAQFIAKDLDLNGSQVQLRNFTSRENGTLIRWAIFPAESNDYISNATAMDIISRLTENRVHLPDSFGSYKLFEWNIEPPPERTWWDRNYWVIVVAFLVMFVFGVLSYGAWLIWRRRREHLLVSYKPVDSVVAEQELQPLQNL
;
A
#
# COMPACT_ATOMS: atom_id res chain seq x y z
N MET A 1 33.99 -14.36 16.08
CA MET A 1 33.58 -12.94 16.19
C MET A 1 32.17 -12.89 16.74
N PRO A 2 31.87 -12.02 17.72
CA PRO A 2 30.52 -11.85 18.23
C PRO A 2 29.57 -11.30 17.15
N LYS A 3 28.30 -11.73 17.15
CA LYS A 3 27.26 -11.36 16.17
C LYS A 3 27.11 -9.85 16.00
N GLU A 4 27.25 -9.12 17.10
CA GLU A 4 27.16 -7.65 17.17
C GLU A 4 28.25 -6.96 16.34
N ALA A 5 29.49 -7.47 16.41
CA ALA A 5 30.63 -6.90 15.68
C ALA A 5 30.51 -7.12 14.16
N MET A 6 29.94 -8.25 13.73
CA MET A 6 29.66 -8.47 12.30
C MET A 6 28.60 -7.49 11.78
N ILE A 7 27.48 -7.35 12.50
CA ILE A 7 26.37 -6.50 12.06
C ILE A 7 26.79 -5.02 12.02
N ALA A 8 27.58 -4.56 12.98
CA ALA A 8 28.13 -3.20 12.96
C ALA A 8 28.98 -2.93 11.70
N VAL A 9 29.81 -3.90 11.28
CA VAL A 9 30.64 -3.78 10.07
C VAL A 9 29.78 -3.74 8.80
N TYR A 10 28.75 -4.58 8.70
CA TYR A 10 27.83 -4.59 7.55
C TYR A 10 26.99 -3.31 7.47
N LEU A 11 26.53 -2.80 8.61
CA LEU A 11 25.80 -1.53 8.70
C LEU A 11 26.72 -0.34 8.37
N GLN A 12 27.98 -0.38 8.74
CA GLN A 12 28.93 0.68 8.42
C GLN A 12 29.28 0.74 6.93
N ARG A 13 29.23 -0.40 6.22
CA ARG A 13 29.57 -0.48 4.79
C ARG A 13 28.43 -0.10 3.83
N GLY A 14 27.18 0.02 4.32
CA GLY A 14 26.06 0.44 3.46
C GLY A 14 25.48 -0.64 2.56
N GLU A 15 25.94 -1.90 2.69
CA GLU A 15 25.64 -2.95 1.71
C GLU A 15 24.23 -3.57 1.87
N THR A 16 23.60 -3.43 3.04
CA THR A 16 22.35 -4.13 3.36
C THR A 16 21.19 -3.14 3.55
N LYS A 17 20.14 -3.29 2.74
CA LYS A 17 18.87 -2.57 2.97
C LYS A 17 18.17 -3.17 4.19
N ILE A 18 17.76 -2.33 5.12
CA ILE A 18 17.17 -2.72 6.40
C ILE A 18 15.66 -2.58 6.29
N GLY A 19 14.96 -3.71 6.30
CA GLY A 19 13.51 -3.75 6.11
C GLY A 19 12.72 -3.48 7.36
N LEU A 20 13.12 -4.16 8.42
CA LEU A 20 12.57 -3.96 9.75
C LEU A 20 13.56 -4.48 10.78
N ILE A 21 13.42 -4.01 12.01
CA ILE A 21 14.16 -4.50 13.16
C ILE A 21 13.17 -5.18 14.09
N THR A 22 13.40 -6.45 14.43
CA THR A 22 12.61 -7.13 15.46
C THR A 22 13.41 -7.23 16.74
N PHE A 23 12.71 -7.24 17.87
CA PHE A 23 13.29 -7.52 19.17
C PHE A 23 12.24 -8.12 20.12
N TYR A 24 12.72 -8.78 21.16
CA TYR A 24 11.86 -9.34 22.21
C TYR A 24 11.91 -8.49 23.47
N MET A 25 10.76 -8.39 24.11
CA MET A 25 10.57 -7.72 25.39
C MET A 25 9.79 -8.64 26.31
N LEU A 26 10.36 -8.98 27.47
CA LEU A 26 9.65 -9.69 28.52
C LEU A 26 9.21 -8.67 29.57
N LEU A 27 7.91 -8.48 29.77
CA LEU A 27 7.37 -7.69 30.87
C LEU A 27 6.87 -8.60 31.99
N SER A 28 6.97 -8.14 33.23
CA SER A 28 6.36 -8.81 34.39
C SER A 28 4.83 -8.76 34.38
N MET A 29 4.23 -7.82 33.65
CA MET A 29 2.76 -7.67 33.57
C MET A 29 2.11 -8.80 32.75
N LYS A 30 0.95 -9.27 33.19
CA LYS A 30 0.17 -10.30 32.48
C LYS A 30 -0.58 -9.72 31.29
N TYR A 31 -0.81 -10.55 30.27
CA TYR A 31 -1.41 -10.10 29.01
C TYR A 31 -2.78 -9.41 29.16
N PRO A 32 -3.73 -9.87 30.02
CA PRO A 32 -5.02 -9.21 30.16
C PRO A 32 -4.92 -7.74 30.64
N GLU A 33 -3.98 -7.46 31.54
CA GLU A 33 -3.71 -6.11 32.08
C GLU A 33 -2.95 -5.25 31.07
N LEU A 34 -2.05 -5.88 30.32
CA LEU A 34 -1.26 -5.20 29.31
C LEU A 34 -2.07 -4.84 28.06
N LYS A 35 -3.01 -5.70 27.64
CA LYS A 35 -3.78 -5.58 26.39
C LYS A 35 -4.32 -4.17 26.11
N PRO A 36 -4.98 -3.47 27.06
CA PRO A 36 -5.46 -2.10 26.80
C PRO A 36 -4.34 -1.07 26.61
N HIS A 37 -3.14 -1.32 27.12
CA HIS A 37 -2.00 -0.40 27.13
C HIS A 37 -0.94 -0.69 26.07
N ILE A 38 -1.14 -1.68 25.19
CA ILE A 38 -0.14 -2.06 24.16
C ILE A 38 0.17 -0.91 23.21
N SER A 39 -0.84 -0.14 22.80
CA SER A 39 -0.67 1.02 21.92
C SER A 39 0.17 2.10 22.60
N GLU A 40 -0.10 2.35 23.88
CA GLU A 40 0.64 3.32 24.69
C GLU A 40 2.10 2.86 24.91
N LEU A 41 2.31 1.58 25.19
CA LEU A 41 3.63 0.98 25.28
C LEU A 41 4.43 1.15 23.99
N ALA A 42 3.79 0.93 22.82
CA ALA A 42 4.42 1.16 21.54
C ALA A 42 4.84 2.62 21.35
N GLN A 43 4.01 3.58 21.78
CA GLN A 43 4.33 5.00 21.75
C GLN A 43 5.51 5.37 22.66
N PHE A 44 5.59 4.81 23.86
CA PHE A 44 6.72 5.03 24.76
C PHE A 44 8.02 4.50 24.18
N ILE A 45 8.00 3.28 23.64
CA ILE A 45 9.16 2.69 22.95
C ILE A 45 9.58 3.57 21.77
N ALA A 46 8.61 4.00 20.94
CA ALA A 46 8.90 4.84 19.78
C ALA A 46 9.54 6.17 20.19
N LYS A 47 8.96 6.85 21.19
CA LYS A 47 9.49 8.10 21.71
C LYS A 47 10.93 7.94 22.22
N ASP A 48 11.21 6.87 22.96
CA ASP A 48 12.53 6.66 23.54
C ASP A 48 13.58 6.19 22.51
N LEU A 49 13.14 5.64 21.39
CA LEU A 49 13.97 5.34 20.22
C LEU A 49 14.05 6.48 19.20
N ASP A 50 13.44 7.64 19.49
CA ASP A 50 13.34 8.79 18.57
C ASP A 50 12.67 8.43 17.21
N LEU A 51 11.58 7.65 17.29
CA LEU A 51 10.80 7.17 16.16
C LEU A 51 9.34 7.65 16.24
N ASN A 52 8.63 7.57 15.11
CA ASN A 52 7.18 7.75 15.10
C ASN A 52 6.49 6.51 15.70
N GLY A 53 5.44 6.72 16.48
CA GLY A 53 4.63 5.64 17.07
C GLY A 53 4.09 4.64 16.03
N SER A 54 3.81 5.06 14.79
CA SER A 54 3.35 4.15 13.73
C SER A 54 4.40 3.14 13.28
N GLN A 55 5.69 3.42 13.53
CA GLN A 55 6.79 2.54 13.15
C GLN A 55 6.95 1.35 14.10
N VAL A 56 6.55 1.48 15.37
CA VAL A 56 6.69 0.42 16.38
C VAL A 56 5.39 -0.35 16.48
N GLN A 57 5.42 -1.61 16.07
CA GLN A 57 4.23 -2.45 16.01
C GLN A 57 4.42 -3.78 16.73
N LEU A 58 3.37 -4.19 17.44
CA LEU A 58 3.29 -5.52 18.02
C LEU A 58 3.24 -6.57 16.91
N ARG A 59 4.16 -7.54 16.92
CA ARG A 59 4.13 -8.69 15.99
C ARG A 59 3.48 -9.91 16.59
N ASN A 60 3.87 -10.27 17.80
CA ASN A 60 3.35 -11.44 18.48
C ASN A 60 3.51 -11.27 19.99
N PHE A 61 2.73 -12.01 20.76
CA PHE A 61 2.90 -12.10 22.20
C PHE A 61 2.71 -13.55 22.67
N THR A 62 3.26 -13.87 23.81
CA THR A 62 3.08 -15.15 24.49
C THR A 62 2.96 -14.89 25.97
N SER A 63 1.81 -15.25 26.54
CA SER A 63 1.62 -15.21 27.99
C SER A 63 2.47 -16.31 28.63
N ARG A 64 3.27 -15.95 29.62
CA ARG A 64 4.01 -16.86 30.49
C ARG A 64 3.47 -16.74 31.91
N GLU A 65 3.88 -17.67 32.77
CA GLU A 65 3.51 -17.67 34.19
C GLU A 65 3.96 -16.37 34.89
N ASN A 66 5.17 -15.91 34.57
CA ASN A 66 5.83 -14.74 35.18
C ASN A 66 5.74 -13.46 34.33
N GLY A 67 4.73 -13.35 33.47
CA GLY A 67 4.47 -12.14 32.68
C GLY A 67 4.23 -12.39 31.20
N THR A 68 4.52 -11.41 30.36
CA THR A 68 4.20 -11.45 28.92
C THR A 68 5.45 -11.26 28.10
N LEU A 69 5.75 -12.24 27.24
CA LEU A 69 6.77 -12.09 26.21
C LEU A 69 6.16 -11.44 24.98
N ILE A 70 6.78 -10.39 24.48
CA ILE A 70 6.31 -9.62 23.34
C ILE A 70 7.40 -9.58 22.28
N ARG A 71 6.99 -9.80 21.04
CA ARG A 71 7.82 -9.57 19.85
C ARG A 71 7.37 -8.26 19.21
N TRP A 72 8.29 -7.31 19.12
CA TRP A 72 8.09 -6.03 18.46
C TRP A 72 8.72 -6.03 17.08
N ALA A 73 8.16 -5.23 16.17
CA ALA A 73 8.80 -4.86 14.91
C ALA A 73 8.85 -3.34 14.78
N ILE A 74 9.99 -2.85 14.32
CA ILE A 74 10.23 -1.47 13.96
C ILE A 74 10.32 -1.39 12.44
N PHE A 75 9.39 -0.67 11.84
CA PHE A 75 9.32 -0.42 10.40
C PHE A 75 10.04 0.88 10.03
N PRO A 76 10.44 1.04 8.76
CA PRO A 76 10.88 2.32 8.24
C PRO A 76 9.76 3.36 8.38
N ALA A 77 10.16 4.64 8.39
CA ALA A 77 9.21 5.73 8.29
C ALA A 77 8.34 5.55 7.04
N GLU A 78 7.09 5.99 7.07
CA GLU A 78 6.14 5.78 5.97
C GLU A 78 6.63 6.32 4.62
N SER A 79 7.49 7.35 4.64
CA SER A 79 8.12 7.92 3.45
C SER A 79 9.30 7.11 2.90
N ASN A 80 9.79 6.10 3.63
CA ASN A 80 11.03 5.41 3.34
C ASN A 80 10.79 3.92 3.08
N ASP A 81 11.48 3.38 2.07
CA ASP A 81 11.42 1.95 1.74
C ASP A 81 12.26 1.07 2.68
N TYR A 82 13.21 1.68 3.42
CA TYR A 82 14.15 1.00 4.31
C TYR A 82 14.59 1.93 5.45
N ILE A 83 15.02 1.32 6.56
CA ILE A 83 15.62 2.02 7.71
C ILE A 83 17.05 2.40 7.32
N SER A 84 17.45 3.64 7.61
CA SER A 84 18.83 4.07 7.36
C SER A 84 19.80 3.35 8.30
N ASN A 85 21.03 3.13 7.86
CA ASN A 85 22.02 2.43 8.68
C ASN A 85 22.34 3.20 9.98
N ALA A 86 22.36 4.54 9.91
CA ALA A 86 22.54 5.38 11.08
C ALA A 86 21.39 5.20 12.09
N THR A 87 20.14 5.21 11.62
CA THR A 87 18.95 4.98 12.46
C THR A 87 18.97 3.57 13.05
N ALA A 88 19.30 2.55 12.25
CA ALA A 88 19.37 1.17 12.74
C ALA A 88 20.45 0.98 13.81
N MET A 89 21.61 1.60 13.63
CA MET A 89 22.68 1.58 14.63
C MET A 89 22.26 2.25 15.93
N ASP A 90 21.60 3.41 15.85
CA ASP A 90 21.09 4.11 17.04
C ASP A 90 20.06 3.25 17.80
N ILE A 91 19.08 2.66 17.08
CA ILE A 91 18.10 1.74 17.66
C ILE A 91 18.80 0.56 18.35
N ILE A 92 19.72 -0.11 17.66
CA ILE A 92 20.41 -1.30 18.17
C ILE A 92 21.26 -0.96 19.40
N SER A 93 21.95 0.20 19.39
CA SER A 93 22.70 0.67 20.55
C SER A 93 21.79 0.83 21.76
N ARG A 94 20.67 1.53 21.61
CA ARG A 94 19.73 1.76 22.71
C ARG A 94 19.09 0.47 23.24
N LEU A 95 18.76 -0.47 22.35
CA LEU A 95 18.24 -1.79 22.72
C LEU A 95 19.28 -2.63 23.47
N THR A 96 20.53 -2.64 23.02
CA THR A 96 21.60 -3.46 23.60
C THR A 96 22.06 -2.92 24.95
N GLU A 97 22.14 -1.59 25.07
CA GLU A 97 22.54 -0.91 26.30
C GLU A 97 21.42 -0.80 27.34
N ASN A 98 20.25 -1.42 27.10
CA ASN A 98 19.04 -1.32 27.92
C ASN A 98 18.65 0.14 28.22
N ARG A 99 18.90 1.06 27.27
CA ARG A 99 18.59 2.49 27.41
C ARG A 99 17.16 2.83 27.07
N VAL A 100 16.33 1.85 26.71
CA VAL A 100 14.90 2.08 26.50
C VAL A 100 14.24 2.26 27.86
N HIS A 101 13.75 3.45 28.18
CA HIS A 101 13.09 3.78 29.45
C HIS A 101 11.58 3.70 29.32
N LEU A 102 10.96 2.76 30.03
CA LEU A 102 9.51 2.67 30.14
C LEU A 102 9.03 3.26 31.47
N PRO A 103 7.81 3.81 31.53
CA PRO A 103 7.20 4.21 32.78
C PRO A 103 7.06 3.03 33.76
N ASP A 104 7.21 3.32 35.06
CA ASP A 104 7.09 2.33 36.14
C ASP A 104 5.73 1.60 36.16
N SER A 105 4.70 2.19 35.53
CA SER A 105 3.37 1.58 35.38
C SER A 105 3.38 0.25 34.61
N PHE A 106 4.37 0.03 33.75
CA PHE A 106 4.54 -1.23 33.01
C PHE A 106 5.33 -2.30 33.79
N GLY A 107 5.83 -1.95 34.97
CA GLY A 107 6.61 -2.83 35.83
C GLY A 107 8.01 -3.13 35.27
N SER A 108 8.61 -4.22 35.74
CA SER A 108 9.94 -4.63 35.30
C SER A 108 9.90 -5.24 33.89
N TYR A 109 10.90 -4.92 33.07
CA TYR A 109 11.03 -5.44 31.73
C TYR A 109 12.48 -5.82 31.40
N LYS A 110 12.64 -6.69 30.41
CA LYS A 110 13.93 -7.06 29.83
C LYS A 110 13.84 -7.07 28.31
N LEU A 111 14.81 -6.44 27.65
CA LEU A 111 14.97 -6.44 26.20
C LEU A 111 16.04 -7.44 25.79
N PHE A 112 15.79 -8.21 24.73
CA PHE A 112 16.76 -9.18 24.22
C PHE A 112 16.47 -9.59 22.78
N GLU A 113 17.40 -10.34 22.19
CA GLU A 113 17.27 -11.00 20.88
C GLU A 113 16.75 -10.07 19.79
N TRP A 114 17.48 -8.98 19.53
CA TRP A 114 17.20 -8.14 18.37
C TRP A 114 17.72 -8.79 17.08
N ASN A 115 17.03 -8.53 15.97
CA ASN A 115 17.40 -9.01 14.65
C ASN A 115 17.03 -7.99 13.58
N ILE A 116 17.82 -7.95 12.52
CA ILE A 116 17.55 -7.16 11.32
C ILE A 116 16.98 -8.10 10.27
N GLU A 117 15.83 -7.74 9.72
CA GLU A 117 15.22 -8.45 8.61
C GLU A 117 15.33 -7.59 7.33
N PRO A 118 15.60 -8.20 6.17
CA PRO A 118 15.62 -7.50 4.91
C PRO A 118 14.22 -6.93 4.59
N PRO A 119 14.12 -5.86 3.78
CA PRO A 119 12.83 -5.33 3.37
C PRO A 119 12.03 -6.46 2.72
N PRO A 120 10.76 -6.67 3.13
CA PRO A 120 9.89 -7.52 2.35
C PRO A 120 9.88 -6.98 0.93
N GLU A 121 9.94 -7.86 -0.05
CA GLU A 121 9.82 -7.48 -1.46
C GLU A 121 8.45 -6.80 -1.65
N ARG A 122 8.40 -5.48 -1.46
CA ARG A 122 7.24 -4.69 -1.82
C ARG A 122 7.20 -4.71 -3.33
N THR A 123 6.23 -5.43 -3.87
CA THR A 123 6.07 -5.49 -5.31
C THR A 123 5.81 -4.07 -5.80
N TRP A 124 6.39 -3.70 -6.95
CA TRP A 124 6.20 -2.36 -7.54
C TRP A 124 4.71 -1.97 -7.62
N TRP A 125 3.84 -2.97 -7.80
CA TRP A 125 2.38 -2.88 -7.75
C TRP A 125 1.83 -2.23 -6.47
N ASP A 126 2.34 -2.61 -5.29
CA ASP A 126 1.89 -2.05 -4.00
C ASP A 126 2.23 -0.57 -3.87
N ARG A 127 3.36 -0.16 -4.45
CA ARG A 127 3.82 1.24 -4.46
C ARG A 127 3.06 2.09 -5.48
N ASN A 128 2.72 1.50 -6.62
CA ASN A 128 2.15 2.22 -7.76
C ASN A 128 0.66 1.95 -7.99
N TYR A 129 -0.07 1.52 -6.97
CA TYR A 129 -1.53 1.31 -7.05
C TYR A 129 -2.27 2.50 -7.68
N TRP A 130 -1.91 3.73 -7.31
CA TRP A 130 -2.47 4.96 -7.90
C TRP A 130 -2.22 5.10 -9.40
N VAL A 131 -1.04 4.70 -9.89
CA VAL A 131 -0.73 4.74 -11.33
C VAL A 131 -1.63 3.78 -12.11
N ILE A 132 -1.90 2.61 -11.53
CA ILE A 132 -2.79 1.61 -12.12
C ILE A 132 -4.23 2.15 -12.15
N VAL A 133 -4.72 2.72 -11.05
CA VAL A 133 -6.05 3.34 -10.97
C VAL A 133 -6.21 4.44 -12.02
N VAL A 134 -5.22 5.33 -12.15
CA VAL A 134 -5.24 6.41 -13.15
C VAL A 134 -5.25 5.84 -14.57
N ALA A 135 -4.43 4.82 -14.86
CA ALA A 135 -4.39 4.17 -16.16
C ALA A 135 -5.76 3.56 -16.55
N PHE A 136 -6.44 2.90 -15.61
CA PHE A 136 -7.79 2.38 -15.81
C PHE A 136 -8.81 3.49 -16.08
N LEU A 137 -8.72 4.59 -15.33
CA LEU A 137 -9.62 5.74 -15.49
C LEU A 137 -9.46 6.38 -16.86
N VAL A 138 -8.21 6.56 -17.32
CA VAL A 138 -7.90 7.07 -18.65
C VAL A 138 -8.43 6.13 -19.74
N MET A 139 -8.18 4.82 -19.63
CA MET A 139 -8.68 3.82 -20.57
C MET A 139 -10.21 3.83 -20.63
N PHE A 140 -10.87 3.96 -19.49
CA PHE A 140 -12.33 4.00 -19.41
C PHE A 140 -12.91 5.24 -20.12
N VAL A 141 -12.31 6.42 -19.91
CA VAL A 141 -12.73 7.66 -20.60
C VAL A 141 -12.60 7.53 -22.11
N PHE A 142 -11.46 7.02 -22.61
CA PHE A 142 -11.27 6.79 -24.05
C PHE A 142 -12.24 5.74 -24.61
N GLY A 143 -12.52 4.68 -23.85
CA GLY A 143 -13.52 3.67 -24.20
C GLY A 143 -14.93 4.25 -24.35
N VAL A 144 -15.36 5.07 -23.39
CA VAL A 144 -16.68 5.71 -23.42
C VAL A 144 -16.80 6.72 -24.57
N LEU A 145 -15.75 7.51 -24.83
CA LEU A 145 -15.75 8.49 -25.92
C LEU A 145 -15.81 7.81 -27.30
N SER A 146 -14.96 6.80 -27.52
CA SER A 146 -14.94 6.05 -28.78
C SER A 146 -16.24 5.29 -29.02
N TYR A 147 -16.77 4.62 -27.99
CA TYR A 147 -18.05 3.91 -28.08
C TYR A 147 -19.24 4.86 -28.30
N GLY A 148 -19.26 6.00 -27.61
CA GLY A 148 -20.28 7.03 -27.78
C GLY A 148 -20.29 7.61 -29.21
N ALA A 149 -19.11 7.96 -29.73
CA ALA A 149 -18.96 8.44 -31.11
C ALA A 149 -19.42 7.38 -32.13
N TRP A 150 -19.06 6.12 -31.92
CA TRP A 150 -19.48 5.00 -32.77
C TRP A 150 -21.00 4.80 -32.75
N LEU A 151 -21.64 4.85 -31.58
CA LEU A 151 -23.09 4.72 -31.45
C LEU A 151 -23.85 5.86 -32.15
N ILE A 152 -23.38 7.09 -32.02
CA ILE A 152 -23.98 8.25 -32.71
C ILE A 152 -23.84 8.09 -34.22
N TRP A 153 -22.66 7.69 -34.71
CA TRP A 153 -22.43 7.45 -36.13
C TRP A 153 -23.31 6.33 -36.67
N ARG A 154 -23.44 5.22 -35.94
CA ARG A 154 -24.30 4.09 -36.29
C ARG A 154 -25.77 4.49 -36.37
N ARG A 155 -26.30 5.20 -35.36
CA ARG A 155 -27.70 5.69 -35.38
C ARG A 155 -27.96 6.65 -36.54
N ARG A 156 -27.02 7.55 -36.87
CA ARG A 156 -27.16 8.44 -38.03
C ARG A 156 -27.21 7.66 -39.35
N ARG A 157 -26.42 6.60 -39.49
CA ARG A 157 -26.44 5.72 -40.66
C ARG A 157 -27.77 4.98 -40.80
N GLU A 158 -28.31 4.50 -39.68
CA GLU A 158 -29.62 3.85 -39.63
C GLU A 158 -30.76 4.84 -39.98
N HIS A 159 -30.70 6.10 -39.51
CA HIS A 159 -31.66 7.14 -39.89
C HIS A 159 -31.55 7.60 -41.35
N LEU A 160 -30.35 7.68 -41.93
CA LEU A 160 -30.13 8.06 -43.34
C LEU A 160 -30.63 7.01 -44.33
N LEU A 161 -30.67 5.73 -43.96
CA LEU A 161 -31.21 4.65 -44.80
C LEU A 161 -32.74 4.53 -44.74
N VAL A 162 -33.38 5.08 -43.70
CA VAL A 162 -34.83 4.93 -43.47
C VAL A 162 -35.63 6.17 -43.92
N SER A 163 -34.99 7.27 -44.29
CA SER A 163 -35.69 8.51 -44.65
C SER A 163 -35.27 9.08 -46.02
N TYR A 164 -35.92 8.61 -47.09
CA TYR A 164 -36.51 9.45 -48.15
C TYR A 164 -37.27 8.56 -49.15
N LYS A 165 -38.61 8.55 -49.09
CA LYS A 165 -39.44 8.22 -50.26
C LYS A 165 -40.06 9.54 -50.69
N PRO A 166 -39.65 10.15 -51.82
CA PRO A 166 -40.31 11.36 -52.27
C PRO A 166 -41.74 11.01 -52.69
N VAL A 167 -42.70 11.63 -52.02
CA VAL A 167 -44.08 11.71 -52.48
C VAL A 167 -44.12 12.88 -53.43
N ASP A 168 -43.79 12.63 -54.70
CA ASP A 168 -44.18 13.48 -55.83
C ASP A 168 -44.03 12.68 -57.13
N SER A 169 -45.11 11.99 -57.49
CA SER A 169 -45.40 11.65 -58.88
C SER A 169 -46.91 11.83 -59.08
N VAL A 170 -47.36 13.06 -58.85
CA VAL A 170 -48.68 13.53 -59.26
C VAL A 170 -48.48 14.30 -60.57
N VAL A 171 -49.11 13.80 -61.63
CA VAL A 171 -49.44 14.49 -62.89
C VAL A 171 -48.27 14.77 -63.85
N ALA A 172 -48.19 13.92 -64.88
CA ALA A 172 -47.86 14.35 -66.23
C ALA A 172 -48.98 13.83 -67.15
N GLU A 173 -50.15 14.48 -67.10
CA GLU A 173 -50.99 14.51 -68.29
C GLU A 173 -50.25 15.29 -69.35
N GLN A 174 -49.88 14.64 -70.45
CA GLN A 174 -49.76 15.30 -71.75
C GLN A 174 -49.99 14.30 -72.88
N GLU A 175 -51.27 14.05 -73.17
CA GLU A 175 -51.87 14.28 -74.49
C GLU A 175 -50.96 14.05 -75.72
N LEU A 176 -51.20 12.96 -76.46
CA LEU A 176 -51.58 12.94 -77.90
C LEU A 176 -51.25 11.60 -78.60
N GLN A 177 -52.31 10.93 -79.06
CA GLN A 177 -52.39 9.81 -80.03
C GLN A 177 -51.61 10.05 -81.35
N PRO A 178 -51.35 9.06 -82.26
CA PRO A 178 -52.40 8.19 -82.82
C PRO A 178 -52.06 6.76 -83.31
N LEU A 179 -53.18 6.10 -83.66
CA LEU A 179 -53.46 4.83 -84.33
C LEU A 179 -52.46 4.39 -85.44
N GLN A 180 -52.05 3.11 -85.43
CA GLN A 180 -51.77 2.34 -86.66
C GLN A 180 -51.75 0.81 -86.43
N ASN A 181 -52.74 0.15 -87.02
CA ASN A 181 -52.86 -1.21 -87.58
C ASN A 181 -51.82 -2.30 -87.23
N LEU A 182 -52.35 -3.46 -86.79
CA LEU A 182 -52.24 -4.75 -87.50
C LEU A 182 -53.25 -5.76 -86.95
#